data_AF-A0A5C6TZI5-F1
#
_entry.id   AF-A0A5C6TZI5-F1
#
_cell.length_a   1.000
_cell.length_b   1.000
_cell.length_c   1.000
_cell.angle_alpha   90.00
_cell.angle_beta   90.00
_cell.angle_gamma   90.00
#
_symmetry.space_group_name_H-M   'P 1'
#
loop_
_entity.id
_entity.type
_entity.pdbx_description
1 polymer ?
#
loop_
_entity_poly.entity_id
_entity_poly.type
_entity_poly.pdbx_seq_one_letter_code
_entity_poly.pdbx_strand_id
1 'polypeptide(L)'
;MQQPDAFNPLRVSRETVRQIALGVDRYQIMRSRWGRSVADAKRKPRSAGVVTTRPLERVELDHFLCDVHLVCHRTGVPLGRPWLTLAVDHYSGMVVGYHLSFAPPSAASVLACLRHAILPK
;
A
#
# COMPACT_ATOMS: atom_id res chain seq x y z
N MET A 1 38.04 29.81 -46.14
CA MET A 1 36.81 29.15 -46.63
C MET A 1 36.16 28.44 -45.44
N GLN A 2 35.38 29.18 -44.65
CA GLN A 2 34.62 28.63 -43.52
C GLN A 2 33.34 27.98 -44.06
N GLN A 3 33.14 26.70 -43.78
CA GLN A 3 31.87 26.01 -44.04
C GLN A 3 30.83 26.50 -43.04
N PRO A 4 29.55 26.65 -43.45
CA PRO A 4 28.51 27.18 -42.57
C PRO A 4 28.11 26.14 -41.52
N ASP A 5 27.95 26.60 -40.28
CA ASP A 5 27.54 25.79 -39.12
C ASP A 5 26.23 25.06 -39.40
N ALA A 6 26.33 23.74 -39.49
CA ALA A 6 25.17 22.85 -39.52
C ALA A 6 24.36 23.07 -38.23
N PHE A 7 23.10 23.50 -38.38
CA PHE A 7 22.15 23.62 -37.29
C PHE A 7 22.07 22.28 -36.54
N ASN A 8 22.64 22.20 -35.34
CA ASN A 8 22.70 20.98 -34.53
C ASN A 8 21.59 21.03 -33.47
N PRO A 9 20.45 20.36 -33.66
CA PRO A 9 19.36 20.44 -32.72
C PRO A 9 19.70 19.58 -31.50
N LEU A 10 20.15 20.27 -30.44
CA LEU A 10 19.92 19.92 -29.05
C LEU A 10 20.71 18.71 -28.49
N ARG A 11 21.94 18.96 -28.02
CA ARG A 11 22.50 18.21 -26.88
C ARG A 11 21.73 18.63 -25.60
N VAL A 12 20.55 18.05 -25.38
CA VAL A 12 19.84 18.23 -24.11
C VAL A 12 20.56 17.44 -23.02
N SER A 13 20.82 18.07 -21.88
CA SER A 13 21.36 17.36 -20.72
C SER A 13 20.34 16.32 -20.22
N ARG A 14 20.83 15.19 -19.70
CA ARG A 14 19.99 14.17 -19.05
C ARG A 14 19.14 14.78 -17.94
N GLU A 15 19.68 15.79 -17.25
CA GLU A 15 18.96 16.50 -16.21
C GLU A 15 17.79 17.31 -16.78
N THR A 16 17.97 17.98 -17.91
CA THR A 16 16.88 18.70 -18.60
C THR A 16 15.76 17.76 -19.02
N VAL A 17 16.09 16.58 -19.56
CA VAL A 17 15.10 15.54 -19.90
C VAL A 17 14.38 15.04 -18.65
N ARG A 18 15.10 14.82 -17.54
CA ARG A 18 14.52 14.41 -16.25
C ARG A 18 13.56 15.47 -15.73
N GLN A 19 13.94 16.75 -15.74
CA GLN A 19 13.09 17.86 -15.29
C GLN A 19 11.80 17.94 -16.12
N ILE A 20 11.89 17.80 -17.45
CA ILE A 20 10.71 17.75 -18.33
C ILE A 20 9.81 16.57 -17.96
N ALA A 21 10.38 15.37 -17.79
CA ALA A 21 9.62 14.17 -17.43
C ALA A 21 8.93 14.29 -16.07
N LEU A 22 9.59 14.92 -15.09
CA LEU A 22 9.02 15.21 -13.77
C LEU A 22 7.93 16.30 -13.81
N GLY A 23 8.02 17.22 -14.76
CA GLY A 23 7.02 18.28 -14.98
C GLY A 23 5.75 17.81 -15.67
N VAL A 24 5.70 16.56 -16.18
CA VAL A 24 4.49 16.03 -16.80
C VAL A 24 3.43 15.76 -15.73
N ASP A 25 2.24 16.31 -15.93
CA ASP A 25 1.08 16.10 -15.06
C ASP A 25 0.80 14.59 -14.89
N ARG A 26 0.68 14.17 -13.63
CA ARG A 26 0.40 12.78 -13.23
C ARG A 26 -0.87 12.25 -13.88
N TYR A 27 -1.86 13.11 -14.10
CA TYR A 27 -3.08 12.73 -14.82
C TYR A 27 -2.78 12.31 -16.26
N GLN A 28 -1.90 13.03 -16.98
CA GLN A 28 -1.51 12.69 -18.35
C GLN A 28 -0.75 11.36 -18.39
N ILE A 29 0.17 11.13 -17.43
CA ILE A 29 0.87 9.86 -17.31
C ILE A 29 -0.12 8.71 -17.06
N MET A 30 -1.05 8.88 -16.12
CA MET A 30 -2.07 7.87 -15.82
C MET A 30 -3.00 7.60 -17.01
N ARG A 31 -3.42 8.66 -17.71
CA ARG A 31 -4.27 8.56 -18.90
C ARG A 31 -3.59 7.81 -20.03
N SER A 32 -2.32 8.10 -20.29
CA SER A 32 -1.55 7.42 -21.36
C SER A 32 -1.26 5.96 -21.03
N ARG A 33 -1.03 5.63 -19.75
CA ARG A 33 -0.71 4.26 -19.32
C ARG A 33 -1.94 3.36 -19.16
N TRP A 34 -3.04 3.89 -18.64
CA TRP A 34 -4.17 3.11 -18.15
C TRP A 34 -5.54 3.59 -18.68
N GLY A 35 -5.55 4.59 -19.56
CA GLY A 35 -6.77 5.15 -20.15
C GLY A 35 -7.44 6.24 -19.32
N ARG A 36 -8.39 6.93 -19.96
CA ARG A 36 -9.10 8.09 -19.39
C ARG A 36 -9.92 7.74 -18.14
N SER A 37 -10.65 6.62 -18.16
CA SER A 37 -11.46 6.17 -17.03
C SER A 37 -10.66 6.01 -15.73
N VAL A 38 -9.50 5.36 -15.80
CA VAL A 38 -8.61 5.14 -14.64
C VAL A 38 -8.00 6.46 -14.14
N ALA A 39 -7.60 7.33 -15.07
CA ALA A 39 -7.03 8.63 -14.74
C ALA A 39 -8.06 9.54 -14.05
N ASP A 40 -9.30 9.57 -14.55
CA ASP A 40 -10.39 10.34 -13.97
C ASP A 40 -10.75 9.83 -12.58
N ALA A 41 -10.86 8.50 -12.41
CA ALA A 41 -11.15 7.89 -11.11
C ALA A 41 -10.08 8.24 -10.05
N LYS A 42 -8.80 8.26 -10.43
CA LYS A 42 -7.69 8.63 -9.53
C LYS A 42 -7.58 10.13 -9.28
N ARG A 43 -8.07 10.96 -10.20
CA ARG A 43 -8.09 12.43 -10.08
C ARG A 43 -9.27 12.95 -9.28
N LYS A 44 -10.34 12.16 -9.12
CA LYS A 44 -11.48 12.54 -8.28
C LYS A 44 -10.98 12.95 -6.89
N PRO A 45 -11.39 14.13 -6.38
CA PRO A 45 -11.09 14.48 -5.00
C PRO A 45 -11.64 13.36 -4.12
N ARG A 46 -10.75 12.72 -3.34
CA ARG A 46 -11.21 11.80 -2.31
C ARG A 46 -12.11 12.60 -1.39
N SER A 47 -13.32 12.10 -1.13
CA SER A 47 -14.14 12.60 -0.03
C SER A 47 -13.27 12.68 1.21
N ALA A 48 -13.51 13.66 2.08
CA ALA A 48 -12.84 13.73 3.37
C ALA A 48 -12.87 12.32 3.99
N GLY A 49 -11.69 11.80 4.33
CA GLY A 49 -11.57 10.47 4.91
C GLY A 49 -12.30 10.39 6.24
N VAL A 50 -12.37 9.19 6.81
CA VAL A 50 -12.87 9.03 8.18
C VAL A 50 -11.95 9.81 9.11
N VAL A 51 -12.52 10.67 9.96
CA VAL A 51 -11.77 11.44 10.96
C VAL A 51 -12.11 10.87 12.33
N THR A 52 -11.09 10.52 13.11
CA THR A 52 -11.20 10.08 14.50
C THR A 52 -10.59 11.12 15.43
N THR A 53 -11.19 11.31 16.60
CA THR A 53 -10.84 12.33 17.59
C THR A 53 -10.19 11.78 18.86
N ARG A 54 -10.32 10.47 19.13
CA ARG A 54 -9.74 9.83 20.31
C ARG A 54 -9.28 8.38 20.06
N PRO A 55 -8.36 7.84 20.86
CA PRO A 55 -8.00 6.42 20.81
C PRO A 55 -9.22 5.52 21.00
N LEU A 56 -9.25 4.39 20.28
CA LEU A 56 -10.31 3.38 20.32
C LEU A 56 -11.68 3.85 19.84
N GLU A 57 -11.77 5.03 19.21
CA GLU A 57 -13.01 5.48 18.57
C GLU A 57 -13.39 4.60 17.37
N ARG A 58 -12.39 4.15 16.62
CA ARG A 58 -12.54 3.25 15.48
C ARG A 58 -11.33 2.34 15.42
N VAL A 59 -11.58 1.04 15.36
CA VAL A 59 -10.56 0.02 15.13
C VAL A 59 -10.87 -0.64 13.80
N GLU A 60 -9.88 -0.69 12.92
CA GLU A 60 -9.98 -1.33 11.62
C GLU A 60 -9.35 -2.70 11.68
N LEU A 61 -10.04 -3.69 11.09
CA LEU A 61 -9.57 -5.06 11.04
C LEU A 61 -9.35 -5.47 9.60
N ASP A 62 -8.14 -5.92 9.31
CA ASP A 62 -7.76 -6.44 8.00
C ASP A 62 -7.06 -7.78 8.14
N HIS A 63 -7.21 -8.59 7.09
CA HIS A 63 -6.56 -9.88 6.96
C HIS A 63 -5.59 -9.80 5.78
N PHE A 64 -4.38 -10.30 5.96
CA PHE A 64 -3.42 -10.42 4.86
C PHE A 64 -2.68 -11.76 4.90
N LEU A 65 -2.41 -12.29 3.71
CA LEU A 65 -1.57 -13.48 3.56
C LEU A 65 -0.12 -13.05 3.64
N CYS A 66 0.58 -13.42 4.72
CA CYS A 66 1.95 -13.02 4.95
C CYS A 66 2.87 -13.55 3.83
N ASP A 67 3.81 -12.75 3.38
CA ASP A 67 4.81 -13.14 2.39
C ASP A 67 6.05 -13.77 3.05
N VAL A 68 5.80 -14.70 3.97
CA VAL A 68 6.83 -15.48 4.68
C VAL A 68 6.38 -16.92 4.81
N HIS A 69 7.32 -17.86 4.65
CA HIS A 69 7.08 -19.28 4.94
C HIS A 69 7.46 -19.57 6.38
N LEU A 70 6.52 -20.10 7.15
CA LEU A 70 6.79 -20.58 8.49
C LEU A 70 7.24 -22.04 8.45
N VAL A 71 8.23 -22.37 9.28
CA VAL A 71 8.77 -23.72 9.44
C VAL A 71 8.56 -24.15 10.89
N CYS A 72 8.11 -25.38 11.10
CA CYS A 72 7.98 -25.93 12.44
C CYS A 72 9.37 -26.11 13.06
N HIS A 73 9.61 -25.48 14.22
CA HIS A 73 10.91 -25.56 14.89
C HIS A 73 11.27 -26.96 15.40
N ARG A 74 10.28 -27.85 15.61
CA ARG A 74 10.50 -29.22 16.13
C ARG A 74 10.76 -30.24 15.04
N THR A 75 10.00 -30.16 13.95
CA THR A 75 10.03 -31.17 12.87
C THR A 75 10.79 -30.70 11.63
N GLY A 76 11.10 -29.40 11.53
CA GLY A 76 11.69 -28.81 10.32
C GLY A 76 10.73 -28.74 9.13
N VAL A 77 9.47 -29.14 9.30
CA VAL A 77 8.50 -29.19 8.21
C VAL A 77 8.02 -27.76 7.87
N PRO A 78 8.04 -27.36 6.58
CA PRO A 78 7.45 -26.10 6.16
C PRO A 78 5.92 -26.17 6.31
N LEU A 79 5.37 -25.24 7.10
CA LEU A 79 3.93 -25.11 7.35
C LEU A 79 3.24 -24.24 6.29
N GLY A 80 4.01 -23.43 5.56
CA GLY A 80 3.52 -22.57 4.49
C GLY A 80 3.33 -21.12 4.93
N ARG A 81 2.48 -20.38 4.20
CA ARG A 81 2.21 -18.95 4.42
C ARG A 81 1.02 -18.78 5.36
N PRO A 82 1.18 -18.09 6.50
CA PRO A 82 0.08 -17.83 7.41
C PRO A 82 -0.73 -16.61 6.95
N TRP A 83 -1.99 -16.60 7.35
CA TRP A 83 -2.85 -15.42 7.39
C TRP A 83 -2.66 -14.68 8.71
N LEU A 84 -2.44 -13.38 8.64
CA LEU A 84 -2.45 -12.48 9.80
C LEU A 84 -3.69 -11.60 9.75
N THR A 85 -4.46 -11.64 10.83
CA THR A 85 -5.56 -10.69 11.09
C THR A 85 -5.04 -9.67 12.10
N LEU A 86 -5.12 -8.38 11.77
CA LEU A 86 -4.71 -7.29 12.66
C LEU A 86 -5.91 -6.42 13.00
N ALA A 87 -5.93 -5.92 14.23
CA ALA A 87 -6.83 -4.86 14.68
C ALA A 87 -5.99 -3.61 14.98
N VAL A 88 -6.23 -2.54 14.23
CA VAL A 88 -5.45 -1.29 14.29
C VAL A 88 -6.37 -0.15 14.70
N ASP A 89 -5.99 0.58 15.75
CA ASP A 89 -6.69 1.81 16.14
C ASP A 89 -6.44 2.90 15.09
N HIS A 90 -7.51 3.43 14.49
CA HIS A 90 -7.42 4.41 13.42
C HIS A 90 -6.85 5.75 13.90
N TYR A 91 -7.08 6.12 15.16
CA TYR A 91 -6.59 7.40 15.71
C TYR A 91 -5.07 7.38 15.94
N SER A 92 -4.56 6.35 16.61
CA SER A 92 -3.14 6.27 17.00
C SER A 92 -2.26 5.44 16.05
N GLY A 93 -2.85 4.63 15.18
CA GLY A 93 -2.15 3.63 14.37
C GLY A 93 -1.66 2.42 15.19
N MET A 94 -2.03 2.31 16.47
CA MET A 94 -1.57 1.25 17.34
C MET A 94 -2.26 -0.07 17.02
N VAL A 95 -1.48 -1.16 16.96
CA VAL A 95 -2.02 -2.51 16.89
C VAL A 95 -2.55 -2.90 18.27
N VAL A 96 -3.87 -3.03 18.38
CA VAL A 96 -4.53 -3.37 19.65
C VAL A 96 -4.68 -4.87 19.83
N GLY A 97 -4.81 -5.62 18.72
CA GLY A 97 -4.83 -7.08 18.73
C GLY A 97 -4.45 -7.71 17.40
N TYR A 98 -4.20 -9.01 17.43
CA TYR A 98 -3.85 -9.79 16.26
C TYR A 98 -4.27 -11.25 16.41
N HIS A 99 -4.32 -11.95 15.28
CA HIS A 99 -4.48 -13.40 15.23
C HIS A 99 -3.74 -13.97 14.01
N LEU A 100 -2.85 -14.94 14.25
CA LEU A 100 -2.04 -15.60 13.22
C LEU A 100 -2.50 -17.05 13.05
N SER A 101 -2.85 -17.45 11.84
CA SER A 101 -3.33 -18.81 11.54
C SER A 101 -3.00 -19.22 10.12
N PHE A 102 -2.96 -20.52 9.84
CA PHE A 102 -2.89 -21.05 8.47
C PHE A 102 -4.27 -21.16 7.81
N ALA A 103 -5.35 -20.98 8.58
CA ALA A 103 -6.70 -20.95 8.06
C ALA A 103 -6.95 -19.63 7.28
N PRO A 104 -7.75 -19.66 6.19
CA PRO A 104 -8.14 -18.47 5.46
C PRO A 104 -8.96 -17.49 6.33
N PRO A 105 -9.16 -16.24 5.87
CA PRO A 105 -9.97 -15.25 6.58
C PRO A 105 -11.36 -15.79 6.89
N SER A 106 -11.78 -15.64 8.15
CA SER A 106 -13.05 -16.17 8.64
C SER A 106 -13.55 -15.36 9.83
N ALA A 107 -14.83 -15.51 10.17
CA ALA A 107 -15.38 -14.92 11.39
C ALA A 107 -14.65 -15.40 12.65
N ALA A 108 -14.15 -16.64 12.66
CA ALA A 108 -13.35 -17.17 13.76
C ALA A 108 -12.03 -16.39 13.91
N SER A 109 -11.36 -16.05 12.80
CA SER A 109 -10.13 -15.25 12.82
C SER A 109 -10.37 -13.84 13.37
N VAL A 110 -11.49 -13.22 12.99
CA VAL A 110 -11.92 -11.91 13.53
C VAL A 110 -12.18 -12.00 15.03
N LEU A 111 -12.96 -12.99 15.47
CA LEU A 111 -13.28 -13.17 16.89
C LEU A 111 -12.03 -13.43 17.73
N ALA A 112 -11.09 -14.24 17.23
CA ALA A 112 -9.82 -14.48 17.91
C ALA A 112 -8.99 -13.18 18.03
N CYS A 113 -8.93 -12.38 16.97
CA CYS A 113 -8.26 -11.08 16.97
C CYS A 113 -8.90 -10.11 17.99
N LEU A 114 -10.24 -10.04 18.01
CA LEU A 114 -10.98 -9.19 18.96
C LEU A 114 -10.80 -9.67 20.41
N ARG A 115 -10.79 -10.97 20.65
CA ARG A 115 -10.51 -11.52 21.99
C ARG A 115 -9.14 -11.07 22.50
N HIS A 116 -8.11 -11.14 21.66
CA HIS A 116 -6.78 -10.64 22.02
C HIS A 116 -6.74 -9.11 22.21
N ALA A 117 -7.56 -8.37 21.45
CA ALA A 117 -7.62 -6.90 21.57
C ALA A 117 -8.30 -6.43 22.87
N ILE A 118 -9.33 -7.15 23.32
CA ILE A 118 -10.22 -6.72 24.41
C ILE A 118 -9.80 -7.31 25.76
N LEU A 119 -9.32 -8.55 25.79
CA LEU A 119 -8.99 -9.21 27.06
C LEU A 119 -7.69 -8.65 27.67
N PRO A 120 -7.55 -8.72 29.02
CA PRO A 120 -6.29 -8.39 29.69
C PRO A 120 -5.12 -9.20 29.12
N LYS A 121 -3.96 -8.56 29.02
CA LYS A 121 -2.73 -9.18 28.51
C LYS A 121 -1.97 -9.91 29.61
#